data_AF-A0A9E2FX42-F1
#
_entry.id   AF-A0A9E2FX42-F1
#
_cell.length_a   1.000
_cell.length_b   1.000
_cell.length_c   1.000
_cell.angle_alpha   90.00
_cell.angle_beta   90.00
_cell.angle_gamma   90.00
#
_symmetry.space_group_name_H-M   'P 1'
#
loop_
_entity.id
_entity.type
_entity.pdbx_description
1 polymer ?
#
loop_
_entity_poly.entity_id
_entity_poly.type
_entity_poly.pdbx_seq_one_letter_code
_entity_poly.pdbx_strand_id
1 'polypeptide(L)'
;MENTEETIAGIKALLRQCRVDSQGIVSDPVVRQWSNIDIDQNTAVLVDLDINVQEVVAAVTGYQKTVDETLQQVIRLENELSNLEADLRLNSLPVEEAQRLTRKLLHDAQELQTPLAKIRQYKAILVAAAKDIQGKFSLKNLLQIAQINAAKSHKEREMFEKGYMVFKLVTPDKNFKEDFLNIHDVSAKADRIEAKFRQLDLPTIPELAKVILTCQIDTCYEALQEINRFLAFINHSLKGEITQIDIINEDIKSFKSKPFSEILESLANEGNKLCRNINEFQYKANFIKEIENTDLLLDNLQTFYESLRYSYYPHLAVTMNESGFRLNPRVIAVETGSGYFRGLWGIIRRLKLALSATDGSGSIDKDILSQKIFIALSSCPYYYCGNSEDAARIPDFIDSLISKFRKPYPYDDLFRLIKDAITTYGSLIEKDFAQFKAEKRPDPAEDEGSLSPPLMPEILMGRLLSKIETGSARLCSLQNRN
;
A
#
# COMPACT_ATOMS: atom_id res chain seq x y z
N MET A 1 -65.30 -9.67 -42.89
CA MET A 1 -64.72 -8.31 -42.85
C MET A 1 -63.82 -8.10 -41.64
N GLU A 2 -64.19 -8.56 -40.43
CA GLU A 2 -63.33 -8.49 -39.21
C GLU A 2 -61.86 -8.91 -39.42
N ASN A 3 -61.61 -10.06 -40.07
CA ASN A 3 -60.24 -10.55 -40.30
C ASN A 3 -59.41 -9.65 -41.26
N THR A 4 -60.06 -8.97 -42.22
CA THR A 4 -59.38 -8.07 -43.17
C THR A 4 -58.97 -6.76 -42.50
N GLU A 5 -59.83 -6.20 -41.64
CA GLU A 5 -59.53 -4.97 -40.89
C GLU A 5 -58.40 -5.18 -39.89
N GLU A 6 -58.40 -6.30 -39.16
CA GLU A 6 -57.30 -6.69 -38.27
C GLU A 6 -55.99 -6.86 -39.04
N THR A 7 -56.03 -7.50 -40.21
CA THR A 7 -54.84 -7.69 -41.05
C THR A 7 -54.29 -6.35 -41.54
N ILE A 8 -55.15 -5.44 -42.02
CA ILE A 8 -54.75 -4.08 -42.44
C ILE A 8 -54.14 -3.31 -41.26
N ALA A 9 -54.72 -3.39 -40.07
CA ALA A 9 -54.17 -2.77 -38.87
C ALA A 9 -52.77 -3.33 -38.54
N GLY A 10 -52.57 -4.65 -38.67
CA GLY A 10 -51.28 -5.31 -38.51
C GLY A 10 -50.22 -4.83 -39.52
N ILE A 11 -50.60 -4.69 -40.79
CA ILE A 11 -49.71 -4.14 -41.84
C ILE A 11 -49.31 -2.69 -41.48
N LYS A 12 -50.27 -1.84 -41.10
CA LYS A 12 -50.00 -0.45 -40.70
C LYS A 12 -49.03 -0.38 -39.52
N ALA A 13 -49.19 -1.26 -38.53
CA ALA A 13 -48.31 -1.33 -37.37
C ALA A 13 -46.87 -1.70 -37.79
N LEU A 14 -46.70 -2.68 -38.68
CA LEU A 14 -45.38 -3.08 -39.20
C LEU A 14 -44.71 -1.95 -39.99
N LEU A 15 -45.43 -1.31 -40.93
CA LEU A 15 -44.90 -0.20 -41.73
C LEU A 15 -44.51 0.99 -40.85
N ARG A 16 -45.34 1.31 -39.85
CA ARG A 16 -45.03 2.34 -38.86
C ARG A 16 -43.78 2.00 -38.06
N GLN A 17 -43.64 0.76 -37.59
CA GLN A 17 -42.45 0.31 -36.86
C GLN A 17 -41.18 0.44 -37.73
N CYS A 18 -41.26 0.02 -39.00
CA CYS A 18 -40.15 0.15 -39.94
C CYS A 18 -39.72 1.61 -40.10
N ARG A 19 -40.68 2.54 -40.25
CA ARG A 19 -40.37 3.97 -40.35
C ARG A 19 -39.73 4.49 -39.06
N VAL A 20 -40.26 4.14 -37.89
CA VAL A 20 -39.73 4.58 -36.59
C VAL A 20 -38.30 4.11 -36.38
N ASP A 21 -37.98 2.84 -36.63
CA ASP A 21 -36.63 2.31 -36.41
C ASP A 21 -35.62 2.86 -37.44
N SER A 22 -36.02 2.93 -38.71
CA SER A 22 -35.20 3.48 -39.80
C SER A 22 -34.92 4.97 -39.62
N GLN A 23 -35.89 5.76 -39.15
CA GLN A 23 -35.63 7.16 -38.80
C GLN A 23 -34.84 7.28 -37.48
N GLY A 24 -35.13 6.38 -36.54
CA GLY A 24 -34.49 6.32 -35.24
C GLY A 24 -32.97 6.17 -35.33
N ILE A 25 -32.47 5.26 -36.17
CA ILE A 25 -31.02 5.08 -36.37
C ILE A 25 -30.35 6.29 -37.04
N VAL A 26 -30.99 6.91 -38.04
CA VAL A 26 -30.45 8.10 -38.74
C VAL A 26 -30.42 9.31 -37.81
N SER A 27 -31.36 9.40 -36.88
CA SER A 27 -31.41 10.45 -35.85
C SER A 27 -30.53 10.18 -34.63
N ASP A 28 -29.98 8.97 -34.52
CA ASP A 28 -29.21 8.57 -33.34
C ASP A 28 -27.88 9.33 -33.27
N PRO A 29 -27.60 10.05 -32.16
CA PRO A 29 -26.39 10.87 -32.05
C PRO A 29 -25.11 10.04 -32.06
N VAL A 30 -25.15 8.77 -31.64
CA VAL A 30 -23.98 7.88 -31.65
C VAL A 30 -23.66 7.43 -33.08
N VAL A 31 -24.70 7.06 -33.84
CA VAL A 31 -24.54 6.63 -35.24
C VAL A 31 -24.02 7.78 -36.10
N ARG A 32 -24.52 9.00 -35.88
CA ARG A 32 -24.02 10.21 -36.57
C ARG A 32 -22.57 10.54 -36.25
N GLN A 33 -22.11 10.27 -35.03
CA GLN A 33 -20.69 10.43 -34.70
C GLN A 33 -19.84 9.42 -35.49
N TRP A 34 -20.25 8.16 -35.54
CA TRP A 34 -19.54 7.14 -36.32
C TRP A 34 -19.41 7.46 -37.80
N SER A 35 -20.41 8.12 -38.41
CA SER A 35 -20.30 8.55 -39.81
C SER A 35 -19.29 9.68 -40.06
N ASN A 36 -18.86 10.38 -39.01
CA ASN A 36 -17.90 11.48 -39.10
C ASN A 36 -16.48 11.08 -38.69
N ILE A 37 -16.31 9.89 -38.11
CA ILE A 37 -15.01 9.36 -37.66
C ILE A 37 -14.30 8.71 -38.85
N ASP A 38 -13.02 9.03 -39.02
CA ASP A 38 -12.12 8.26 -39.89
C ASP A 38 -11.70 6.97 -39.17
N ILE A 39 -12.42 5.87 -39.45
CA ILE A 39 -12.19 4.57 -38.81
C ILE A 39 -10.82 4.00 -39.20
N ASP A 40 -10.37 4.24 -40.44
CA ASP A 40 -9.10 3.72 -40.94
C ASP A 40 -7.93 4.29 -40.13
N GLN A 41 -7.95 5.60 -39.86
CA GLN A 41 -6.95 6.26 -39.01
C GLN A 41 -6.94 5.75 -37.56
N ASN A 42 -8.06 5.26 -37.05
CA ASN A 42 -8.22 4.81 -35.67
C ASN A 42 -8.17 3.28 -35.51
N THR A 43 -7.90 2.54 -36.58
CA THR A 43 -7.91 1.05 -36.59
C THR A 43 -7.03 0.46 -35.48
N ALA A 44 -5.80 0.96 -35.32
CA ALA A 44 -4.88 0.45 -34.31
C ALA A 44 -5.43 0.62 -32.88
N VAL A 45 -5.98 1.80 -32.56
CA VAL A 45 -6.58 2.09 -31.25
C VAL A 45 -7.80 1.22 -30.99
N LEU A 46 -8.65 1.01 -32.00
CA LEU A 46 -9.82 0.14 -31.87
C LEU A 46 -9.43 -1.33 -31.61
N VAL A 47 -8.37 -1.81 -32.27
CA VAL A 47 -7.81 -3.15 -32.03
C VAL A 47 -7.23 -3.26 -30.62
N ASP A 48 -6.48 -2.25 -30.16
CA ASP A 48 -5.94 -2.22 -28.79
C ASP A 48 -7.04 -2.19 -27.72
N LEU A 49 -8.20 -1.61 -28.06
CA LEU A 49 -9.40 -1.62 -27.23
C LEU A 49 -10.24 -2.90 -27.36
N ASP A 50 -9.80 -3.92 -28.11
CA ASP A 50 -10.56 -5.15 -28.34
C ASP A 50 -11.95 -4.89 -28.97
N ILE A 51 -12.00 -3.98 -29.95
CA ILE A 51 -13.20 -3.66 -30.74
C ILE A 51 -13.05 -4.26 -32.13
N ASN A 52 -14.07 -5.00 -32.58
CA ASN A 52 -14.07 -5.60 -33.92
C ASN A 52 -14.25 -4.52 -35.00
N VAL A 53 -13.13 -4.07 -35.57
CA VAL A 53 -13.10 -3.02 -36.60
C VAL A 53 -13.94 -3.40 -37.83
N GLN A 54 -13.92 -4.67 -38.24
CA GLN A 54 -14.65 -5.13 -39.43
C GLN A 54 -16.17 -4.99 -39.25
N GLU A 55 -16.69 -5.33 -38.07
CA GLU A 55 -18.11 -5.18 -37.75
C GLU A 55 -18.54 -3.72 -37.70
N VAL A 56 -17.72 -2.84 -37.09
CA VAL A 56 -17.99 -1.40 -37.02
C VAL A 56 -18.00 -0.79 -38.43
N VAL A 57 -16.99 -1.07 -39.26
CA VAL A 57 -16.93 -0.59 -40.65
C VAL A 57 -18.13 -1.09 -41.46
N ALA A 58 -18.48 -2.38 -41.36
CA ALA A 58 -19.63 -2.95 -42.05
C ALA A 58 -20.96 -2.32 -41.59
N ALA A 59 -21.07 -1.96 -40.30
CA ALA A 59 -22.24 -1.28 -39.78
C ALA A 59 -22.34 0.16 -40.29
N VAL A 60 -21.25 0.95 -40.23
CA VAL A 60 -21.23 2.35 -40.69
C VAL A 60 -21.50 2.46 -42.19
N THR A 61 -20.92 1.58 -43.00
CA THR A 61 -21.10 1.61 -44.46
C THR A 61 -22.45 1.03 -44.90
N GLY A 62 -22.97 0.04 -44.18
CA GLY A 62 -24.17 -0.70 -44.56
C GLY A 62 -25.49 -0.10 -44.10
N TYR A 63 -25.52 0.66 -42.99
CA TYR A 63 -26.78 1.08 -42.39
C TYR A 63 -27.56 2.04 -43.28
N GLN A 64 -26.90 3.05 -43.87
CA GLN A 64 -27.58 4.10 -44.65
C GLN A 64 -28.28 3.50 -45.87
N LYS A 65 -27.57 2.65 -46.63
CA LYS A 65 -28.15 1.92 -47.77
C LYS A 65 -29.35 1.07 -47.34
N THR A 66 -29.22 0.31 -46.26
CA THR A 66 -30.30 -0.56 -45.76
C THR A 66 -31.52 0.26 -45.32
N VAL A 67 -31.30 1.42 -44.68
CA VAL A 67 -32.36 2.36 -44.28
C VAL A 67 -33.07 2.93 -45.50
N ASP A 68 -32.33 3.42 -46.50
CA ASP A 68 -32.90 4.03 -47.69
C ASP A 68 -33.73 3.02 -48.50
N GLU A 69 -33.21 1.81 -48.71
CA GLU A 69 -33.93 0.71 -49.36
C GLU A 69 -35.20 0.33 -48.59
N THR A 70 -35.12 0.23 -47.25
CA THR A 70 -36.27 -0.10 -46.40
C THR A 70 -37.33 0.99 -46.45
N LEU A 71 -36.95 2.27 -46.36
CA LEU A 71 -37.88 3.39 -46.41
C LEU A 71 -38.57 3.51 -47.78
N GLN A 72 -37.84 3.27 -48.87
CA GLN A 72 -38.44 3.22 -50.21
C GLN A 72 -39.48 2.10 -50.33
N GLN A 73 -39.19 0.91 -49.80
CA GLN A 73 -40.16 -0.18 -49.78
C GLN A 73 -41.36 0.13 -48.89
N VAL A 74 -41.16 0.73 -47.71
CA VAL A 74 -42.25 1.18 -46.84
C VAL A 74 -43.16 2.16 -47.57
N ILE A 75 -42.62 3.18 -48.25
CA ILE A 75 -43.40 4.15 -49.02
C ILE A 75 -44.22 3.45 -50.12
N ARG A 76 -43.61 2.49 -50.83
CA ARG A 76 -44.31 1.71 -51.84
C ARG A 76 -45.48 0.94 -51.24
N LEU A 77 -45.27 0.21 -50.14
CA LEU A 77 -46.31 -0.59 -49.48
C LEU A 77 -47.40 0.29 -48.84
N GLU A 78 -47.06 1.47 -48.33
CA GLU A 78 -48.04 2.45 -47.84
C GLU A 78 -48.98 2.93 -48.96
N ASN A 79 -48.42 3.19 -50.16
CA ASN A 79 -49.22 3.57 -51.32
C ASN A 79 -50.13 2.42 -51.79
N GLU A 80 -49.59 1.19 -51.89
CA GLU A 80 -50.38 0.02 -52.27
C GLU A 80 -51.49 -0.28 -51.23
N LEU A 81 -51.20 -0.11 -49.93
CA LEU A 81 -52.19 -0.24 -48.86
C LEU A 81 -53.26 0.85 -48.92
N SER A 82 -52.88 2.11 -49.15
CA SER A 82 -53.82 3.23 -49.29
C SER A 82 -54.79 3.02 -50.46
N ASN A 83 -54.29 2.51 -51.59
CA ASN A 83 -55.12 2.15 -52.74
C ASN A 83 -56.11 1.04 -52.37
N LEU A 84 -55.64 -0.04 -51.73
CA LEU A 84 -56.52 -1.13 -51.28
C LEU A 84 -57.59 -0.64 -50.29
N GLU A 85 -57.25 0.25 -49.36
CA GLU A 85 -58.21 0.83 -48.43
C GLU A 85 -59.25 1.71 -49.13
N ALA A 86 -58.84 2.50 -50.12
CA ALA A 86 -59.75 3.29 -50.94
C ALA A 86 -60.73 2.40 -51.71
N ASP A 87 -60.22 1.33 -52.32
CA ASP A 87 -61.04 0.38 -53.08
C ASP A 87 -62.03 -0.40 -52.19
N LEU A 88 -61.59 -0.80 -51.00
CA LEU A 88 -62.45 -1.43 -50.00
C LEU A 88 -63.57 -0.49 -49.52
N ARG A 89 -63.28 0.80 -49.32
CA ARG A 89 -64.30 1.81 -48.94
C ARG A 89 -65.31 2.07 -50.04
N LEU A 90 -64.88 2.01 -51.30
CA LEU A 90 -65.73 2.25 -52.48
C LEU A 90 -66.48 0.99 -52.93
N ASN A 91 -66.25 -0.17 -52.30
CA ASN A 91 -66.74 -1.48 -52.74
C ASN A 91 -66.40 -1.78 -54.21
N SER A 92 -65.26 -1.28 -54.71
CA SER A 92 -64.84 -1.38 -56.12
C SER A 92 -64.19 -2.72 -56.48
N LEU A 93 -63.89 -3.56 -55.48
CA LEU A 93 -63.13 -4.80 -55.62
C LEU A 93 -63.92 -6.03 -55.13
N PRO A 94 -63.92 -7.15 -55.88
CA PRO A 94 -64.47 -8.42 -55.42
C PRO A 94 -63.78 -8.89 -54.12
N VAL A 95 -64.55 -9.49 -53.21
CA VAL A 95 -64.07 -9.92 -51.87
C VAL A 95 -62.86 -10.85 -51.96
N GLU A 96 -62.84 -11.79 -52.90
CA GLU A 96 -61.73 -12.74 -53.09
C GLU A 96 -60.44 -12.04 -53.52
N GLU A 97 -60.55 -11.02 -54.38
CA GLU A 97 -59.41 -10.26 -54.88
C GLU A 97 -58.85 -9.31 -53.82
N ALA A 98 -59.73 -8.67 -53.04
CA ALA A 98 -59.35 -7.89 -51.87
C ALA A 98 -58.61 -8.74 -50.81
N GLN A 99 -59.07 -9.96 -50.55
CA GLN A 99 -58.36 -10.89 -49.65
C GLN A 99 -57.00 -11.31 -50.21
N ARG A 100 -56.90 -11.58 -51.51
CA ARG A 100 -55.63 -11.93 -52.18
C ARG A 100 -54.62 -10.79 -52.06
N LEU A 101 -55.03 -9.55 -52.36
CA LEU A 101 -54.19 -8.36 -52.26
C LEU A 101 -53.78 -8.09 -50.80
N THR A 102 -54.70 -8.24 -49.85
CA THR A 102 -54.39 -8.10 -48.41
C THR A 102 -53.33 -9.12 -47.97
N ARG A 103 -53.46 -10.40 -48.35
CA ARG A 103 -52.48 -11.44 -48.01
C ARG A 103 -51.12 -11.17 -48.65
N LYS A 104 -51.11 -10.70 -49.90
CA LYS A 104 -49.88 -10.31 -50.59
C LYS A 104 -49.18 -9.15 -49.86
N LEU A 105 -49.91 -8.08 -49.56
CA LEU A 105 -49.37 -6.94 -48.81
C LEU A 105 -48.88 -7.33 -47.42
N LEU A 106 -49.57 -8.24 -46.74
CA LEU A 106 -49.10 -8.79 -45.47
C LEU A 106 -47.77 -9.52 -45.64
N HIS A 107 -47.63 -10.35 -46.68
CA HIS A 107 -46.39 -11.06 -46.98
C HIS A 107 -45.25 -10.08 -47.30
N ASP A 108 -45.48 -9.15 -48.22
CA ASP A 108 -44.49 -8.14 -48.61
C ASP A 108 -44.08 -7.25 -47.41
N ALA A 109 -45.03 -6.92 -46.52
CA ALA A 109 -44.74 -6.21 -45.27
C ALA A 109 -43.98 -7.05 -44.24
N GLN A 110 -44.18 -8.38 -44.23
CA GLN A 110 -43.39 -9.30 -43.39
C GLN A 110 -41.95 -9.43 -43.88
N GLU A 111 -41.70 -9.36 -45.20
CA GLU A 111 -40.35 -9.38 -45.75
C GLU A 111 -39.48 -8.22 -45.22
N LEU A 112 -40.10 -7.08 -44.88
CA LEU A 112 -39.41 -5.94 -44.24
C LEU A 112 -38.83 -6.24 -42.86
N GLN A 113 -39.24 -7.33 -42.19
CA GLN A 113 -38.69 -7.69 -40.89
C GLN A 113 -37.19 -8.03 -40.96
N THR A 114 -36.73 -8.61 -42.07
CA THR A 114 -35.31 -8.96 -42.26
C THR A 114 -34.41 -7.72 -42.33
N PRO A 115 -34.65 -6.74 -43.23
CA PRO A 115 -33.85 -5.51 -43.24
C PRO A 115 -34.04 -4.69 -41.96
N LEU A 116 -35.22 -4.71 -41.32
CA LEU A 116 -35.43 -4.08 -40.03
C LEU A 116 -34.55 -4.69 -38.91
N ALA A 117 -34.47 -6.02 -38.84
CA ALA A 117 -33.59 -6.70 -37.89
C ALA A 117 -32.12 -6.33 -38.13
N LYS A 118 -31.72 -6.21 -39.40
CA LYS A 118 -30.37 -5.77 -39.79
C LYS A 118 -30.08 -4.33 -39.38
N ILE A 119 -31.03 -3.40 -39.55
CA ILE A 119 -30.92 -2.02 -39.06
C ILE A 119 -30.73 -1.99 -37.54
N ARG A 120 -31.54 -2.77 -36.80
CA ARG A 120 -31.41 -2.88 -35.33
C ARG A 120 -30.05 -3.45 -34.92
N GLN A 121 -29.55 -4.44 -35.65
CA GLN A 121 -28.22 -5.01 -35.43
C GLN A 121 -27.11 -3.97 -35.65
N TYR A 122 -27.16 -3.21 -36.75
CA TYR A 122 -26.18 -2.13 -36.98
C TYR A 122 -26.19 -1.09 -35.86
N LYS A 123 -27.37 -0.64 -35.44
CA LYS A 123 -27.49 0.26 -34.29
C LYS A 123 -26.84 -0.34 -33.04
N ALA A 124 -27.12 -1.61 -32.73
CA ALA A 124 -26.60 -2.28 -31.56
C ALA A 124 -25.06 -2.35 -31.56
N ILE A 125 -24.45 -2.70 -32.70
CA ILE A 125 -22.99 -2.75 -32.86
C ILE A 125 -22.36 -1.38 -32.59
N LEU A 126 -22.88 -0.32 -33.24
CA LEU A 126 -22.34 1.03 -33.12
C LEU A 126 -22.48 1.61 -31.71
N VAL A 127 -23.62 1.37 -31.06
CA VAL A 127 -23.88 1.80 -29.68
C VAL A 127 -23.02 1.03 -28.68
N ALA A 128 -22.86 -0.28 -28.87
CA ALA A 128 -22.01 -1.11 -28.02
C ALA A 128 -20.54 -0.65 -28.11
N ALA A 129 -20.01 -0.48 -29.32
CA ALA A 129 -18.63 -0.01 -29.53
C ALA A 129 -18.39 1.37 -28.90
N ALA A 130 -19.31 2.32 -29.08
CA ALA A 130 -19.20 3.65 -28.47
C ALA A 130 -19.19 3.59 -26.93
N LYS A 131 -20.07 2.76 -26.35
CA LYS A 131 -20.13 2.53 -24.90
C LYS A 131 -18.85 1.88 -24.38
N ASP A 132 -18.28 0.94 -25.13
CA ASP A 132 -17.02 0.29 -24.79
C ASP A 132 -15.85 1.27 -24.83
N ILE A 133 -15.75 2.14 -25.83
CA ILE A 133 -14.74 3.21 -25.90
C ILE A 133 -14.83 4.11 -24.65
N GLN A 134 -16.04 4.57 -24.31
CA GLN A 134 -16.26 5.41 -23.13
C GLN A 134 -15.95 4.68 -21.81
N GLY A 135 -16.34 3.41 -21.69
CA GLY A 135 -16.08 2.59 -20.51
C GLY A 135 -14.60 2.25 -20.34
N LYS A 136 -13.90 2.01 -21.44
CA LYS A 136 -12.48 1.67 -21.49
C LYS A 136 -11.57 2.90 -21.38
N PHE A 137 -12.08 4.13 -21.49
CA PHE A 137 -11.25 5.32 -21.24
C PHE A 137 -10.89 5.43 -19.75
N SER A 138 -9.68 4.99 -19.39
CA SER A 138 -9.19 4.92 -18.02
C SER A 138 -7.68 5.02 -17.97
N LEU A 139 -7.12 5.37 -16.81
CA LEU A 139 -5.67 5.45 -16.62
C LEU A 139 -4.99 4.12 -16.93
N LYS A 140 -5.62 3.00 -16.55
CA LYS A 140 -5.14 1.64 -16.85
C LYS A 140 -4.97 1.39 -18.36
N ASN A 141 -5.95 1.77 -19.17
CA ASN A 141 -5.87 1.52 -20.61
C ASN A 141 -4.95 2.53 -21.31
N LEU A 142 -4.89 3.77 -20.83
CA LEU A 142 -3.88 4.73 -21.31
C LEU A 142 -2.46 4.24 -21.00
N LEU A 143 -2.23 3.60 -19.85
CA LEU A 143 -0.94 2.99 -19.51
C LEU A 143 -0.57 1.84 -20.46
N GLN A 144 -1.53 1.01 -20.87
CA GLN A 144 -1.29 -0.04 -21.86
C GLN A 144 -0.86 0.55 -23.21
N ILE A 145 -1.56 1.59 -23.67
CA ILE A 145 -1.19 2.32 -24.90
C ILE A 145 0.20 2.96 -24.74
N ALA A 146 0.50 3.55 -23.58
CA ALA A 146 1.81 4.13 -23.29
C ALA A 146 2.94 3.08 -23.30
N GLN A 147 2.71 1.89 -22.74
CA GLN A 147 3.64 0.76 -22.77
C GLN A 147 3.93 0.28 -24.20
N ILE A 148 2.89 0.11 -25.02
CA ILE A 148 3.04 -0.26 -26.44
C ILE A 148 3.86 0.79 -27.18
N ASN A 149 3.60 2.08 -26.92
CA ASN A 149 4.35 3.17 -27.53
C ASN A 149 5.82 3.19 -27.10
N ALA A 150 6.13 2.93 -25.82
CA ALA A 150 7.51 2.85 -25.33
C ALA A 150 8.28 1.65 -25.90
N ALA A 151 7.60 0.57 -26.28
CA ALA A 151 8.22 -0.63 -26.84
C ALA A 151 8.82 -0.44 -28.26
N LYS A 152 8.65 0.74 -28.87
CA LYS A 152 9.19 1.07 -30.21
C LYS A 152 10.72 1.08 -30.27
N SER A 153 11.40 1.36 -29.16
CA SER A 153 12.85 1.29 -29.08
C SER A 153 13.32 0.77 -27.73
N HIS A 154 14.47 0.10 -27.69
CA HIS A 154 15.05 -0.39 -26.43
C HIS A 154 15.29 0.74 -25.43
N LYS A 155 15.72 1.91 -25.93
CA LYS A 155 16.01 3.09 -25.09
C LYS A 155 14.73 3.61 -24.43
N GLU A 156 13.65 3.83 -25.20
CA GLU A 156 12.39 4.32 -24.66
C GLU A 156 11.75 3.32 -23.69
N ARG A 157 11.85 2.02 -24.00
CA ARG A 157 11.40 0.96 -23.09
C ARG A 157 12.10 1.05 -21.73
N GLU A 158 13.42 1.20 -21.70
CA GLU A 158 14.18 1.30 -20.44
C GLU A 158 13.80 2.56 -19.65
N MET A 159 13.64 3.70 -20.32
CA MET A 159 13.17 4.94 -19.69
C MET A 159 11.78 4.76 -19.08
N PHE A 160 10.88 4.14 -19.83
CA PHE A 160 9.51 3.89 -19.40
C PHE A 160 9.47 2.94 -18.21
N GLU A 161 10.21 1.83 -18.23
CA GLU A 161 10.25 0.87 -17.11
C GLU A 161 10.71 1.54 -15.81
N LYS A 162 11.78 2.36 -15.86
CA LYS A 162 12.26 3.13 -14.70
C LYS A 162 11.25 4.17 -14.23
N GLY A 163 10.69 4.93 -15.15
CA GLY A 163 9.67 5.93 -14.85
C GLY A 163 8.38 5.32 -14.30
N TYR A 164 8.01 4.15 -14.79
CA TYR A 164 6.82 3.42 -14.38
C TYR A 164 6.92 2.91 -12.95
N MET A 165 8.12 2.55 -12.47
CA MET A 165 8.35 2.26 -11.05
C MET A 165 8.11 3.49 -10.17
N VAL A 166 8.54 4.67 -10.60
CA VAL A 166 8.26 5.93 -9.88
C VAL A 166 6.78 6.27 -9.92
N PHE A 167 6.14 6.11 -11.08
CA PHE A 167 4.69 6.25 -11.22
C PHE A 167 3.96 5.36 -10.22
N LYS A 168 4.34 4.07 -10.10
CA LYS A 168 3.79 3.15 -9.11
C LYS A 168 4.02 3.63 -7.69
N LEU A 169 5.25 4.04 -7.36
CA LEU A 169 5.61 4.51 -6.03
C LEU A 169 4.68 5.62 -5.50
N VAL A 170 4.25 6.54 -6.38
CA VAL A 170 3.45 7.71 -6.00
C VAL A 170 1.95 7.58 -6.30
N THR A 171 1.51 6.53 -7.00
CA THR A 171 0.10 6.37 -7.36
C THR A 171 -0.62 5.48 -6.34
N PRO A 172 -1.69 5.96 -5.67
CA PRO A 172 -2.45 5.16 -4.70
C PRO A 172 -2.97 3.83 -5.28
N ASP A 173 -2.81 2.72 -4.55
CA ASP A 173 -3.10 1.34 -5.00
C ASP A 173 -4.58 1.08 -5.37
N LYS A 174 -5.51 1.94 -4.92
CA LYS A 174 -6.95 1.84 -5.23
C LYS A 174 -7.27 1.74 -6.73
N ASN A 175 -6.35 2.13 -7.60
CA ASN A 175 -6.53 2.15 -9.04
C ASN A 175 -6.02 0.91 -9.79
N PHE A 176 -5.13 0.08 -9.19
CA PHE A 176 -4.38 -0.93 -9.96
C PHE A 176 -4.49 -2.37 -9.43
N LYS A 177 -4.76 -2.59 -8.13
CA LYS A 177 -4.82 -3.94 -7.53
C LYS A 177 -3.57 -4.78 -7.89
N GLU A 178 -2.41 -4.15 -7.89
CA GLU A 178 -1.13 -4.82 -8.11
C GLU A 178 -0.34 -4.70 -6.81
N ASP A 179 0.30 -5.78 -6.35
CA ASP A 179 1.19 -5.73 -5.19
C ASP A 179 2.46 -4.94 -5.56
N PHE A 180 2.45 -3.62 -5.38
CA PHE A 180 3.62 -2.77 -5.56
C PHE A 180 3.86 -1.86 -4.35
N LEU A 181 5.14 -1.52 -4.15
CA LEU A 181 5.58 -0.67 -3.07
C LEU A 181 5.15 0.79 -3.32
N ASN A 182 4.32 1.32 -2.42
CA ASN A 182 3.80 2.68 -2.48
C ASN A 182 4.30 3.50 -1.28
N ILE A 183 4.71 4.75 -1.52
CA ILE A 183 5.20 5.64 -0.47
C ILE A 183 4.17 5.90 0.64
N HIS A 184 2.89 5.96 0.30
CA HIS A 184 1.80 6.14 1.25
C HIS A 184 1.65 4.93 2.17
N ASP A 185 1.79 3.72 1.64
CA ASP A 185 1.68 2.49 2.42
C ASP A 185 2.89 2.31 3.34
N VAL A 186 4.09 2.62 2.85
CA VAL A 186 5.33 2.63 3.66
C VAL A 186 5.24 3.67 4.78
N SER A 187 4.71 4.86 4.50
CA SER A 187 4.48 5.90 5.52
C SER A 187 3.48 5.44 6.57
N ALA A 188 2.35 4.86 6.13
CA ALA A 188 1.35 4.32 7.06
C ALA A 188 1.91 3.16 7.91
N LYS A 189 2.79 2.32 7.36
CA LYS A 189 3.49 1.28 8.10
C LYS A 189 4.42 1.87 9.17
N ALA A 190 5.19 2.91 8.83
CA ALA A 190 6.04 3.62 9.78
C ALA A 190 5.23 4.21 10.95
N ASP A 191 4.12 4.90 10.67
CA ASP A 191 3.23 5.46 11.69
C ASP A 191 2.65 4.39 12.62
N ARG A 192 2.25 3.23 12.08
CA ARG A 192 1.74 2.11 12.88
C ARG A 192 2.82 1.54 13.81
N ILE A 193 4.05 1.38 13.31
CA ILE A 193 5.17 0.88 14.11
C ILE A 193 5.54 1.89 15.20
N GLU A 194 5.59 3.18 14.88
CA GLU A 194 5.84 4.23 15.85
C GLU A 194 4.79 4.24 16.97
N ALA A 195 3.50 4.11 16.62
CA ALA A 195 2.42 4.01 17.60
C ALA A 195 2.60 2.80 18.53
N LYS A 196 3.03 1.64 18.00
CA LYS A 196 3.35 0.45 18.80
C LYS A 196 4.47 0.70 19.80
N PHE A 197 5.56 1.37 19.38
CA PHE A 197 6.67 1.73 20.27
C PHE A 197 6.26 2.76 21.34
N ARG A 198 5.44 3.77 21.01
CA ARG A 198 4.95 4.75 22.00
C ARG A 198 4.09 4.13 23.10
N GLN A 199 3.42 3.02 22.81
CA GLN A 199 2.58 2.28 23.77
C GLN A 199 3.35 1.13 24.44
N LEU A 200 4.66 1.03 24.24
CA LEU A 200 5.46 -0.07 24.76
C LEU A 200 5.72 0.12 26.26
N ASP A 201 4.93 -0.56 27.08
CA ASP A 201 5.18 -0.61 28.53
C ASP A 201 6.26 -1.63 28.88
N LEU A 202 7.28 -1.17 29.61
CA LEU A 202 8.30 -2.03 30.20
C LEU A 202 7.69 -2.93 31.29
N PRO A 203 8.13 -4.20 31.40
CA PRO A 203 7.67 -5.09 32.46
C PRO A 203 8.14 -4.60 33.84
N THR A 204 7.60 -5.18 34.90
CA THR A 204 8.06 -4.92 36.28
C THR A 204 9.45 -5.54 36.50
N ILE A 205 10.49 -4.78 36.17
CA ILE A 205 11.91 -5.17 36.30
C ILE A 205 12.68 -4.12 37.14
N PRO A 206 13.88 -4.47 37.65
CA PRO A 206 14.80 -3.53 38.30
C PRO A 206 15.02 -2.24 37.52
N GLU A 207 15.13 -1.10 38.22
CA GLU A 207 15.20 0.21 37.58
C GLU A 207 16.42 0.36 36.65
N LEU A 208 17.58 -0.15 37.07
CA LEU A 208 18.79 -0.13 36.24
C LEU A 208 18.60 -0.93 34.94
N ALA A 209 17.86 -2.04 34.98
CA ALA A 209 17.52 -2.80 33.79
C ALA A 209 16.54 -2.06 32.89
N LYS A 210 15.55 -1.36 33.46
CA LYS A 210 14.64 -0.49 32.68
C LYS A 210 15.43 0.55 31.92
N VAL A 211 16.36 1.25 32.57
CA VAL A 211 17.19 2.29 31.95
C VAL A 211 17.94 1.70 30.75
N ILE A 212 18.65 0.58 30.92
CA ILE A 212 19.41 -0.08 29.84
C ILE A 212 18.52 -0.41 28.63
N LEU A 213 17.34 -1.00 28.87
CA LEU A 213 16.41 -1.34 27.79
C LEU A 213 15.79 -0.11 27.13
N THR A 214 15.52 0.92 27.93
CA THR A 214 15.02 2.21 27.43
C THR A 214 16.02 2.79 26.44
N CYS A 215 17.33 2.73 26.71
CA CYS A 215 18.33 3.21 25.75
C CYS A 215 18.25 2.46 24.40
N GLN A 216 17.98 1.15 24.40
CA GLN A 216 17.81 0.38 23.15
C GLN A 216 16.51 0.75 22.41
N ILE A 217 15.44 1.00 23.16
CA ILE A 217 14.14 1.43 22.64
C ILE A 217 14.24 2.83 22.04
N ASP A 218 14.94 3.74 22.70
CA ASP A 218 15.17 5.11 22.26
C ASP A 218 15.92 5.12 20.91
N THR A 219 16.92 4.25 20.74
CA THR A 219 17.58 4.06 19.43
C THR A 219 16.59 3.66 18.32
N CYS A 220 15.65 2.76 18.60
CA CYS A 220 14.61 2.41 17.64
C CYS A 220 13.64 3.58 17.37
N TYR A 221 13.32 4.36 18.40
CA TYR A 221 12.46 5.53 18.27
C TYR A 221 13.11 6.64 17.44
N GLU A 222 14.39 6.92 17.67
CA GLU A 222 15.20 7.84 16.85
C GLU A 222 15.26 7.36 15.38
N ALA A 223 15.47 6.06 15.15
CA ALA A 223 15.44 5.50 13.80
C ALA A 223 14.08 5.68 13.11
N LEU A 224 12.96 5.50 13.83
CA LEU A 224 11.62 5.75 13.30
C LEU A 224 11.41 7.23 12.95
N GLN A 225 11.89 8.16 13.79
CA GLN A 225 11.83 9.59 13.48
C GLN A 225 12.62 9.94 12.22
N GLU A 226 13.82 9.36 12.06
CA GLU A 226 14.64 9.54 10.86
C GLU A 226 13.96 8.96 9.61
N ILE A 227 13.33 7.78 9.72
CA ILE A 227 12.51 7.21 8.63
C ILE A 227 11.38 8.16 8.25
N ASN A 228 10.61 8.65 9.21
CA ASN A 228 9.48 9.56 8.95
C ASN A 228 9.95 10.88 8.31
N ARG A 229 11.08 11.43 8.76
CA ARG A 229 11.73 12.60 8.11
C ARG A 229 12.13 12.28 6.67
N PHE A 230 12.68 11.09 6.42
CA PHE A 230 13.11 10.67 5.09
C PHE A 230 11.94 10.44 4.13
N LEU A 231 10.88 9.79 4.57
CA LEU A 231 9.65 9.61 3.79
C LEU A 231 9.01 10.96 3.46
N ALA A 232 8.96 11.89 4.41
CA ALA A 232 8.50 13.25 4.16
C ALA A 232 9.36 13.99 3.12
N PHE A 233 10.69 13.83 3.19
CA PHE A 233 11.62 14.37 2.19
C PHE A 233 11.39 13.80 0.78
N ILE A 234 11.20 12.48 0.66
CA ILE A 234 10.90 11.86 -0.64
C ILE A 234 9.55 12.35 -1.17
N ASN A 235 8.52 12.38 -0.33
CA ASN A 235 7.19 12.85 -0.73
C ASN A 235 7.24 14.31 -1.23
N HIS A 236 8.03 15.17 -0.57
CA HIS A 236 8.28 16.52 -1.05
C HIS A 236 9.03 16.54 -2.40
N SER A 237 10.07 15.70 -2.53
CA SER A 237 10.89 15.59 -3.75
C SER A 237 10.13 15.02 -4.96
N LEU A 238 9.04 14.29 -4.71
CA LEU A 238 8.16 13.67 -5.71
C LEU A 238 6.86 14.48 -5.94
N LYS A 239 6.76 15.68 -5.36
CA LYS A 239 5.55 16.50 -5.45
C LYS A 239 5.16 16.84 -6.89
N GLY A 240 6.14 17.03 -7.77
CA GLY A 240 5.90 17.31 -9.19
C GLY A 240 5.22 16.13 -9.89
N GLU A 241 5.72 14.93 -9.66
CA GLU A 241 5.21 13.67 -10.20
C GLU A 241 3.81 13.36 -9.66
N ILE A 242 3.59 13.55 -8.35
CA ILE A 242 2.27 13.42 -7.72
C ILE A 242 1.27 14.38 -8.37
N THR A 243 1.63 15.66 -8.48
CA THR A 243 0.77 16.70 -9.10
C THR A 243 0.46 16.34 -10.55
N GLN A 244 1.43 15.83 -11.29
CA GLN A 244 1.24 15.44 -12.68
C GLN A 244 0.26 14.26 -12.82
N ILE A 245 0.29 13.30 -11.90
CA ILE A 245 -0.66 12.18 -11.87
C ILE A 245 -2.06 12.65 -11.48
N ASP A 246 -2.18 13.60 -10.55
CA ASP A 246 -3.46 14.22 -10.22
C ASP A 246 -4.07 14.94 -11.43
N ILE A 247 -3.27 15.72 -12.16
CA ILE A 247 -3.69 16.38 -13.42
C ILE A 247 -4.15 15.34 -14.44
N ILE A 248 -3.41 14.24 -14.63
CA ILE A 248 -3.80 13.17 -15.56
C ILE A 248 -5.15 12.55 -15.13
N ASN A 249 -5.35 12.31 -13.84
CA ASN A 249 -6.61 11.76 -13.33
C ASN A 249 -7.79 12.73 -13.51
N GLU A 250 -7.57 14.03 -13.33
CA GLU A 250 -8.57 15.07 -13.60
C GLU A 250 -8.87 15.19 -15.10
N ASP A 251 -7.84 15.18 -15.96
CA ASP A 251 -7.97 15.15 -17.41
C ASP A 251 -8.82 13.95 -17.83
N ILE A 252 -8.55 12.76 -17.30
CA ILE A 252 -9.32 11.54 -17.60
C ILE A 252 -10.79 11.70 -17.18
N LYS A 253 -11.04 12.20 -15.97
CA LYS A 253 -12.41 12.42 -15.46
C LYS A 253 -13.17 13.43 -16.32
N SER A 254 -12.51 14.51 -16.74
CA SER A 254 -13.14 15.53 -17.59
C SER A 254 -13.46 14.99 -18.98
N PHE A 255 -12.54 14.22 -19.59
CA PHE A 255 -12.73 13.62 -20.90
C PHE A 255 -13.85 12.58 -20.95
N LYS A 256 -14.17 11.88 -19.85
CA LYS A 256 -15.32 10.96 -19.80
C LYS A 256 -16.67 11.64 -20.05
N SER A 257 -16.76 12.96 -19.91
CA SER A 257 -17.97 13.72 -20.18
C SER A 257 -18.15 14.09 -21.67
N LYS A 258 -17.11 13.88 -22.48
CA LYS A 258 -17.09 14.21 -23.91
C LYS A 258 -17.75 13.13 -24.78
N PRO A 259 -18.17 13.47 -26.01
CA PRO A 259 -18.60 12.50 -27.00
C PRO A 259 -17.53 11.43 -27.25
N PHE A 260 -17.94 10.19 -27.53
CA PHE A 260 -16.99 9.08 -27.72
C PHE A 260 -16.07 9.30 -28.93
N SER A 261 -16.52 10.08 -29.93
CA SER A 261 -15.69 10.46 -31.08
C SER A 261 -14.45 11.25 -30.67
N GLU A 262 -14.63 12.26 -29.81
CA GLU A 262 -13.51 13.06 -29.27
C GLU A 262 -12.57 12.21 -28.41
N ILE A 263 -13.12 11.26 -27.65
CA ILE A 263 -12.33 10.32 -26.85
C ILE A 263 -11.48 9.43 -27.77
N LEU A 264 -12.08 8.85 -28.81
CA LEU A 264 -11.39 7.96 -29.75
C LEU A 264 -10.24 8.70 -30.45
N GLU A 265 -10.49 9.89 -30.99
CA GLU A 265 -9.49 10.70 -31.67
C GLU A 265 -8.36 11.17 -30.73
N SER A 266 -8.64 11.32 -29.44
CA SER A 266 -7.65 11.79 -28.46
C SER A 266 -6.85 10.65 -27.81
N LEU A 267 -7.33 9.40 -27.83
CA LEU A 267 -6.74 8.27 -27.10
C LEU A 267 -5.25 8.04 -27.39
N ALA A 268 -4.87 8.03 -28.67
CA ALA A 268 -3.48 7.83 -29.06
C ALA A 268 -2.58 8.99 -28.56
N ASN A 269 -3.07 10.23 -28.63
CA ASN A 269 -2.35 11.40 -28.17
C ASN A 269 -2.20 11.44 -26.65
N GLU A 270 -3.26 11.12 -25.91
CA GLU A 270 -3.22 11.02 -24.45
C GLU A 270 -2.33 9.87 -23.97
N GLY A 271 -2.34 8.73 -24.66
CA GLY A 271 -1.40 7.62 -24.40
C GLY A 271 0.06 8.02 -24.64
N ASN A 272 0.34 8.78 -25.72
CA ASN A 272 1.67 9.34 -25.99
C ASN A 272 2.09 10.37 -24.94
N LYS A 273 1.17 11.26 -24.51
CA LYS A 273 1.41 12.24 -23.45
C LYS A 273 1.75 11.54 -22.13
N LEU A 274 0.99 10.52 -21.77
CA LEU A 274 1.26 9.70 -20.58
C LEU A 274 2.62 9.01 -20.67
N CYS A 275 2.97 8.44 -21.83
CA CYS A 275 4.29 7.82 -22.04
C CYS A 275 5.43 8.82 -21.80
N ARG A 276 5.30 10.06 -22.28
CA ARG A 276 6.31 11.11 -22.07
C ARG A 276 6.41 11.49 -20.59
N ASN A 277 5.28 11.72 -19.92
CA ASN A 277 5.25 12.04 -18.50
C ASN A 277 5.92 10.93 -17.66
N ILE A 278 5.61 9.66 -17.95
CA ILE A 278 6.24 8.53 -17.26
C ILE A 278 7.74 8.47 -17.55
N ASN A 279 8.18 8.68 -18.80
CA ASN A 279 9.60 8.72 -19.14
C ASN A 279 10.35 9.82 -18.38
N GLU A 280 9.72 10.95 -18.08
CA GLU A 280 10.33 12.02 -17.28
C GLU A 280 10.55 11.59 -15.82
N PHE A 281 9.68 10.74 -15.27
CA PHE A 281 9.82 10.26 -13.89
C PHE A 281 11.05 9.38 -13.67
N GLN A 282 11.67 8.86 -14.74
CA GLN A 282 12.87 8.01 -14.64
C GLN A 282 14.01 8.68 -13.85
N TYR A 283 14.10 10.01 -13.86
CA TYR A 283 15.15 10.76 -13.16
C TYR A 283 15.04 10.66 -11.64
N LYS A 284 13.91 10.14 -11.12
CA LYS A 284 13.66 9.88 -9.70
C LYS A 284 13.71 8.38 -9.35
N ALA A 285 14.09 7.51 -10.28
CA ALA A 285 14.11 6.06 -10.07
C ALA A 285 15.08 5.62 -8.96
N ASN A 286 16.06 6.45 -8.59
CA ASN A 286 16.93 6.23 -7.44
C ASN A 286 16.15 6.11 -6.12
N PHE A 287 15.00 6.79 -5.98
CA PHE A 287 14.18 6.69 -4.78
C PHE A 287 13.53 5.31 -4.59
N ILE A 288 13.33 4.52 -5.64
CA ILE A 288 12.75 3.18 -5.55
C ILE A 288 13.57 2.30 -4.61
N LYS A 289 14.87 2.21 -4.87
CA LYS A 289 15.78 1.43 -4.05
C LYS A 289 15.86 1.92 -2.61
N GLU A 290 15.74 3.23 -2.39
CA GLU A 290 15.78 3.79 -1.03
C GLU A 290 14.48 3.55 -0.26
N ILE A 291 13.33 3.56 -0.92
CA ILE A 291 12.05 3.16 -0.31
C ILE A 291 12.04 1.66 -0.02
N GLU A 292 12.56 0.80 -0.90
CA GLU A 292 12.73 -0.64 -0.63
C GLU A 292 13.62 -0.89 0.60
N ASN A 293 14.75 -0.18 0.72
CA ASN A 293 15.60 -0.27 1.90
C ASN A 293 14.89 0.22 3.16
N THR A 294 14.06 1.26 3.03
CA THR A 294 13.29 1.83 4.15
C THR A 294 12.22 0.84 4.61
N ASP A 295 11.52 0.18 3.68
CA ASP A 295 10.53 -0.84 4.02
C ASP A 295 11.16 -2.06 4.72
N LEU A 296 12.33 -2.51 4.25
CA LEU A 296 13.12 -3.54 4.94
C LEU A 296 13.55 -3.10 6.35
N LEU A 297 13.90 -1.82 6.52
CA LEU A 297 14.24 -1.26 7.82
C LEU A 297 13.02 -1.24 8.77
N LEU A 298 11.84 -0.91 8.26
CA LEU A 298 10.58 -1.00 9.00
C LEU A 298 10.26 -2.45 9.40
N ASP A 299 10.52 -3.44 8.53
CA ASP A 299 10.39 -4.86 8.87
C ASP A 299 11.33 -5.26 10.02
N ASN A 300 12.56 -4.75 10.03
CA ASN A 300 13.51 -4.97 11.13
C ASN A 300 12.99 -4.34 12.44
N LEU A 301 12.46 -3.12 12.39
CA LEU A 301 11.87 -2.44 13.56
C LEU A 301 10.64 -3.18 14.10
N GLN A 302 9.76 -3.67 13.21
CA GLN A 302 8.60 -4.46 13.59
C GLN A 302 9.03 -5.79 14.25
N THR A 303 9.99 -6.49 13.64
CA THR A 303 10.56 -7.73 14.20
C THR A 303 11.21 -7.48 15.57
N PHE A 304 11.92 -6.37 15.73
CA PHE A 304 12.53 -5.97 16.99
C PHE A 304 11.47 -5.74 18.06
N TYR A 305 10.42 -4.97 17.75
CA TYR A 305 9.31 -4.71 18.65
C TYR A 305 8.65 -6.01 19.13
N GLU A 306 8.33 -6.91 18.20
CA GLU A 306 7.69 -8.19 18.51
C GLU A 306 8.58 -9.07 19.39
N SER A 307 9.85 -9.21 19.02
CA SER A 307 10.84 -9.97 19.77
C SER A 307 11.00 -9.41 21.19
N LEU A 308 11.08 -8.08 21.30
CA LEU A 308 11.22 -7.39 22.57
C LEU A 308 10.01 -7.64 23.47
N ARG A 309 8.80 -7.37 22.95
CA ARG A 309 7.56 -7.40 23.74
C ARG A 309 7.14 -8.83 24.11
N TYR A 310 7.23 -9.76 23.17
CA TYR A 310 6.59 -11.07 23.30
C TYR A 310 7.53 -12.22 23.63
N SER A 311 8.84 -12.05 23.46
CA SER A 311 9.83 -13.10 23.72
C SER A 311 10.87 -12.66 24.76
N TYR A 312 11.48 -11.49 24.59
CA TYR A 312 12.53 -11.01 25.49
C TYR A 312 12.00 -10.54 26.86
N TYR A 313 10.93 -9.72 26.90
CA TYR A 313 10.35 -9.28 28.18
C TYR A 313 9.93 -10.45 29.09
N PRO A 314 9.22 -11.49 28.60
CA PRO A 314 8.97 -12.70 29.39
C PRO A 314 10.24 -13.41 29.87
N HIS A 315 11.24 -13.58 29.00
CA HIS A 315 12.54 -14.17 29.36
C HIS A 315 13.23 -13.39 30.49
N LEU A 316 13.23 -12.07 30.39
CA LEU A 316 13.83 -11.18 31.38
C LEU A 316 13.10 -11.25 32.72
N ALA A 317 11.76 -11.29 32.70
CA ALA A 317 10.95 -11.41 33.90
C ALA A 317 11.22 -12.71 34.67
N VAL A 318 11.50 -13.82 33.97
CA VAL A 318 11.90 -15.09 34.58
C VAL A 318 13.32 -14.99 35.15
N THR A 319 14.29 -14.62 34.33
CA THR A 319 15.72 -14.64 34.70
C THR A 319 16.10 -13.63 35.78
N MET A 320 15.37 -12.53 35.92
CA MET A 320 15.60 -11.54 36.99
C MET A 320 15.01 -11.91 38.34
N ASN A 321 14.04 -12.83 38.38
CA ASN A 321 13.36 -13.23 39.62
C ASN A 321 13.78 -14.62 40.10
N GLU A 322 14.29 -15.47 39.23
CA GLU A 322 14.68 -16.84 39.57
C GLU A 322 16.00 -16.92 40.34
N SER A 323 16.05 -17.80 41.33
CA SER A 323 17.28 -18.04 42.12
C SER A 323 18.31 -18.81 41.29
N GLY A 324 19.54 -18.32 41.23
CA GLY A 324 20.65 -18.97 40.52
C GLY A 324 21.00 -18.33 39.18
N PHE A 325 20.14 -17.45 38.63
CA PHE A 325 20.47 -16.66 37.46
C PHE A 325 21.27 -15.41 37.83
N ARG A 326 22.33 -15.13 37.06
CA ARG A 326 23.17 -13.93 37.28
C ARG A 326 22.46 -12.62 36.93
N LEU A 327 21.36 -12.65 36.18
CA LEU A 327 20.53 -11.46 35.94
C LEU A 327 19.65 -11.10 37.14
N ASN A 328 19.59 -11.94 38.17
CA ASN A 328 18.91 -11.58 39.41
C ASN A 328 19.80 -10.65 40.24
N PRO A 329 19.37 -9.39 40.51
CA PRO A 329 20.19 -8.41 41.22
C PRO A 329 20.54 -8.86 42.65
N ARG A 330 19.72 -9.71 43.29
CA ARG A 330 20.04 -10.28 44.60
C ARG A 330 21.21 -11.26 44.54
N VAL A 331 21.30 -12.07 43.49
CA VAL A 331 22.39 -13.04 43.30
C VAL A 331 23.71 -12.30 43.18
N ILE A 332 23.81 -11.30 42.30
CA ILE A 332 25.02 -10.48 42.17
C ILE A 332 25.34 -9.74 43.46
N ALA A 333 24.34 -9.14 44.11
CA ALA A 333 24.56 -8.42 45.35
C ALA A 333 25.13 -9.30 46.47
N VAL A 334 24.66 -10.54 46.58
CA VAL A 334 25.19 -11.54 47.53
C VAL A 334 26.56 -12.03 47.11
N GLU A 335 26.80 -12.32 45.83
CA GLU A 335 28.10 -12.74 45.32
C GLU A 335 29.17 -11.66 45.56
N THR A 336 28.92 -10.43 45.12
CA THR A 336 29.82 -9.28 45.27
C THR A 336 30.04 -8.91 46.73
N GLY A 337 28.97 -8.81 47.53
CA GLY A 337 29.07 -8.51 48.96
C GLY A 337 29.83 -9.60 49.73
N SER A 338 29.59 -10.88 49.42
CA SER A 338 30.35 -11.99 50.00
C SER A 338 31.81 -11.99 49.56
N GLY A 339 32.06 -11.71 48.28
CA GLY A 339 33.40 -11.66 47.68
C GLY A 339 34.29 -10.61 48.33
N TYR A 340 33.74 -9.44 48.66
CA TYR A 340 34.46 -8.36 49.34
C TYR A 340 35.11 -8.81 50.66
N PHE A 341 34.45 -9.73 51.38
CA PHE A 341 34.84 -10.24 52.69
C PHE A 341 35.46 -11.66 52.66
N ARG A 342 35.78 -12.21 51.48
CA ARG A 342 36.44 -13.52 51.33
C ARG A 342 37.97 -13.36 51.21
N GLY A 343 38.70 -14.42 51.57
CA GLY A 343 40.17 -14.47 51.51
C GLY A 343 40.90 -13.68 52.60
N LEU A 344 42.24 -13.68 52.56
CA LEU A 344 43.10 -13.02 53.55
C LEU A 344 42.83 -11.51 53.66
N TRP A 345 42.66 -10.84 52.53
CA TRP A 345 42.26 -9.42 52.49
C TRP A 345 40.86 -9.16 53.06
N GLY A 346 39.93 -10.10 52.85
CA GLY A 346 38.61 -10.05 53.48
C GLY A 346 38.66 -10.14 55.00
N ILE A 347 39.53 -10.99 55.55
CA ILE A 347 39.76 -11.11 57.00
C ILE A 347 40.32 -9.80 57.57
N ILE A 348 41.32 -9.21 56.91
CA ILE A 348 41.90 -7.91 57.30
C ILE A 348 40.82 -6.80 57.30
N ARG A 349 39.96 -6.76 56.28
CA ARG A 349 38.85 -5.80 56.20
C ARG A 349 37.82 -6.00 57.32
N ARG A 350 37.45 -7.25 57.63
CA ARG A 350 36.55 -7.57 58.76
C ARG A 350 37.13 -7.10 60.08
N LEU A 351 38.42 -7.35 60.33
CA LEU A 351 39.10 -6.90 61.54
C LEU A 351 39.15 -5.36 61.62
N LYS A 352 39.49 -4.68 60.51
CA LYS A 352 39.52 -3.22 60.45
C LYS A 352 38.15 -2.59 60.72
N LEU A 353 37.09 -3.16 60.15
CA LEU A 353 35.71 -2.70 60.36
C LEU A 353 35.18 -3.04 61.77
N ALA A 354 35.56 -4.19 62.34
CA ALA A 354 35.19 -4.58 63.70
C ALA A 354 35.86 -3.71 64.77
N LEU A 355 37.15 -3.40 64.61
CA LEU A 355 37.91 -2.49 65.48
C LEU A 355 37.39 -1.03 65.42
N SER A 356 36.64 -0.71 64.38
CA SER A 356 36.06 0.63 64.17
C SER A 356 34.61 0.73 64.63
N ALA A 357 33.95 -0.39 64.92
CA ALA A 357 32.55 -0.47 65.36
C ALA A 357 32.38 -0.38 66.89
N THR A 358 33.47 -0.40 67.66
CA THR A 358 33.47 -0.28 69.14
C THR A 358 32.98 1.07 69.64
N ASP A 359 32.89 2.09 68.78
CA ASP A 359 32.37 3.43 69.11
C ASP A 359 30.84 3.55 68.98
N GLY A 360 30.11 2.43 69.00
CA GLY A 360 28.64 2.39 68.98
C GLY A 360 28.00 2.72 67.62
N SER A 361 28.80 2.78 66.56
CA SER A 361 28.37 2.96 65.17
C SER A 361 28.20 1.59 64.51
N GLY A 362 27.02 1.33 63.94
CA GLY A 362 26.69 0.04 63.31
C GLY A 362 27.78 -0.46 62.36
N SER A 363 28.21 -1.71 62.57
CA SER A 363 29.21 -2.38 61.75
C SER A 363 28.67 -2.62 60.34
N ILE A 364 29.49 -2.41 59.31
CA ILE A 364 29.16 -2.82 57.93
C ILE A 364 29.56 -4.28 57.80
N ASP A 365 28.58 -5.15 57.89
CA ASP A 365 28.75 -6.57 57.62
C ASP A 365 28.42 -6.90 56.16
N LYS A 366 28.55 -8.19 55.85
CA LYS A 366 28.24 -8.73 54.52
C LYS A 366 26.80 -8.43 54.11
N ASP A 367 25.84 -8.53 55.03
CA ASP A 367 24.42 -8.45 54.70
C ASP A 367 24.00 -7.00 54.42
N ILE A 368 24.53 -6.04 55.18
CA ILE A 368 24.37 -4.60 54.92
C ILE A 368 24.99 -4.22 53.57
N LEU A 369 26.19 -4.71 53.27
CA LEU A 369 26.86 -4.41 51.99
C LEU A 369 26.11 -5.02 50.80
N SER A 370 25.67 -6.27 50.91
CA SER A 370 24.82 -6.92 49.91
C SER A 370 23.50 -6.18 49.74
N GLN A 371 22.88 -5.68 50.81
CA GLN A 371 21.66 -4.88 50.71
C GLN A 371 21.90 -3.55 49.95
N LYS A 372 23.03 -2.88 50.19
CA LYS A 372 23.39 -1.65 49.48
C LYS A 372 23.65 -1.88 47.99
N ILE A 373 24.36 -2.96 47.66
CA ILE A 373 24.57 -3.35 46.26
C ILE A 373 23.22 -3.70 45.62
N PHE A 374 22.35 -4.45 46.30
CA PHE A 374 21.02 -4.77 45.78
C PHE A 374 20.18 -3.51 45.49
N ILE A 375 20.18 -2.53 46.39
CA ILE A 375 19.52 -1.23 46.16
C ILE A 375 20.13 -0.53 44.95
N ALA A 376 21.46 -0.51 44.83
CA ALA A 376 22.13 0.08 43.68
C ALA A 376 21.69 -0.57 42.35
N LEU A 377 21.66 -1.91 42.30
CA LEU A 377 21.25 -2.64 41.09
C LEU A 377 19.74 -2.55 40.81
N SER A 378 18.91 -2.35 41.85
CA SER A 378 17.46 -2.37 41.73
C SER A 378 16.82 -1.00 41.53
N SER A 379 17.52 0.06 41.90
CA SER A 379 16.94 1.42 42.00
C SER A 379 17.79 2.50 41.34
N CYS A 380 18.97 2.19 40.76
CA CYS A 380 19.76 3.19 40.03
C CYS A 380 19.01 3.61 38.75
N PRO A 381 18.67 4.90 38.59
CA PRO A 381 17.96 5.39 37.42
C PRO A 381 18.90 5.86 36.30
N TYR A 382 20.21 5.59 36.42
CA TYR A 382 21.24 6.05 35.50
C TYR A 382 22.12 4.89 35.03
N TYR A 383 22.55 4.94 33.78
CA TYR A 383 23.49 3.98 33.19
C TYR A 383 24.41 4.65 32.16
N TYR A 384 25.48 3.96 31.77
CA TYR A 384 26.51 4.46 30.84
C TYR A 384 26.09 4.46 29.36
N CYS A 385 24.79 4.41 29.05
CA CYS A 385 24.35 4.38 27.67
C CYS A 385 24.47 5.78 27.06
N GLY A 386 25.28 5.93 26.00
CA GLY A 386 25.33 7.05 25.02
C GLY A 386 25.40 8.51 25.50
N ASN A 387 24.50 8.92 26.39
CA ASN A 387 24.34 10.22 26.98
C ASN A 387 25.35 10.45 28.13
N SER A 388 26.26 11.41 27.95
CA SER A 388 27.31 11.74 28.93
C SER A 388 26.75 12.31 30.25
N GLU A 389 25.52 12.84 30.23
CA GLU A 389 24.88 13.41 31.43
C GLU A 389 24.46 12.36 32.46
N ASP A 390 23.92 11.21 32.02
CA ASP A 390 23.47 10.15 32.93
C ASP A 390 24.66 9.44 33.59
N ALA A 391 25.73 9.22 32.82
CA ALA A 391 26.98 8.68 33.34
C ALA A 391 27.59 9.57 34.44
N ALA A 392 27.43 10.89 34.34
CA ALA A 392 27.93 11.86 35.32
C ALA A 392 27.15 11.85 36.64
N ARG A 393 25.92 11.33 36.67
CA ARG A 393 25.04 11.27 37.86
C ARG A 393 25.19 9.98 38.67
N ILE A 394 25.81 8.95 38.10
CA ILE A 394 26.07 7.68 38.79
C ILE A 394 26.92 7.86 40.07
N PRO A 395 28.00 8.66 40.07
CA PRO A 395 28.77 8.96 41.30
C PRO A 395 27.90 9.51 42.43
N ASP A 396 27.08 10.53 42.16
CA ASP A 396 26.21 11.15 43.17
C ASP A 396 25.18 10.16 43.72
N PHE A 397 24.64 9.28 42.87
CA PHE A 397 23.76 8.20 43.30
C PHE A 397 24.48 7.23 44.24
N ILE A 398 25.69 6.77 43.90
CA ILE A 398 26.49 5.89 44.75
C ILE A 398 26.80 6.57 46.07
N ASP A 399 27.23 7.83 46.04
CA ASP A 399 27.52 8.66 47.21
C ASP A 399 26.31 8.76 48.16
N SER A 400 25.10 8.90 47.61
CA SER A 400 23.86 8.92 48.41
C SER A 400 23.61 7.61 49.18
N LEU A 401 24.06 6.46 48.65
CA LEU A 401 23.90 5.15 49.27
C LEU A 401 24.89 4.93 50.43
N ILE A 402 26.07 5.54 50.35
CA ILE A 402 27.21 5.27 51.24
C ILE A 402 27.63 6.43 52.15
N SER A 403 27.22 7.67 51.87
CA SER A 403 27.61 8.88 52.63
C SER A 403 27.20 8.87 54.11
N LYS A 404 26.22 8.05 54.48
CA LYS A 404 25.71 7.94 55.86
C LYS A 404 26.57 7.06 56.77
N PHE A 405 27.59 6.38 56.25
CA PHE A 405 28.47 5.56 57.06
C PHE A 405 29.44 6.42 57.88
N ARG A 406 29.51 6.20 59.20
CA ARG A 406 30.42 6.92 60.11
C ARG A 406 31.86 6.40 59.96
N LYS A 407 32.84 7.32 60.00
CA LYS A 407 34.28 7.04 59.84
C LYS A 407 34.85 6.19 61.00
N PRO A 408 35.96 5.43 60.81
CA PRO A 408 36.83 5.30 59.63
C PRO A 408 36.27 4.29 58.60
N TYR A 409 35.54 4.83 57.63
CA TYR A 409 34.80 4.11 56.60
C TYR A 409 35.66 4.05 55.33
N PRO A 410 35.89 2.86 54.72
CA PRO A 410 36.67 2.74 53.49
C PRO A 410 35.83 3.19 52.28
N TYR A 411 35.61 4.50 52.21
CA TYR A 411 34.72 5.14 51.24
C TYR A 411 35.04 4.79 49.80
N ASP A 412 36.29 5.03 49.38
CA ASP A 412 36.72 4.85 48.00
C ASP A 412 36.61 3.39 47.56
N ASP A 413 36.92 2.44 48.46
CA ASP A 413 36.82 1.00 48.18
C ASP A 413 35.37 0.59 47.93
N LEU A 414 34.43 1.11 48.71
CA LEU A 414 33.01 0.76 48.61
C LEU A 414 32.31 1.50 47.48
N PHE A 415 32.68 2.76 47.24
CA PHE A 415 32.29 3.49 46.04
C PHE A 415 32.69 2.71 44.79
N ARG A 416 33.96 2.29 44.70
CA ARG A 416 34.47 1.51 43.59
C ARG A 416 33.75 0.17 43.46
N LEU A 417 33.52 -0.54 44.58
CA LEU A 417 32.81 -1.82 44.57
C LEU A 417 31.38 -1.69 44.01
N ILE A 418 30.62 -0.67 44.45
CA ILE A 418 29.25 -0.45 43.97
C ILE A 418 29.26 -0.02 42.50
N LYS A 419 30.20 0.84 42.10
CA LYS A 419 30.39 1.23 40.70
C LYS A 419 30.68 0.02 39.82
N ASP A 420 31.63 -0.82 40.21
CA ASP A 420 32.00 -2.05 39.49
C ASP A 420 30.82 -3.03 39.43
N ALA A 421 29.99 -3.12 40.48
CA ALA A 421 28.78 -3.92 40.49
C ALA A 421 27.73 -3.41 39.49
N ILE A 422 27.47 -2.10 39.45
CA ILE A 422 26.56 -1.46 38.48
C ILE A 422 27.02 -1.75 37.06
N THR A 423 28.30 -1.51 36.75
CA THR A 423 28.89 -1.78 35.42
C THR A 423 28.78 -3.26 35.06
N THR A 424 29.15 -4.16 35.98
CA THR A 424 29.10 -5.62 35.73
C THR A 424 27.68 -6.09 35.45
N TYR A 425 26.71 -5.64 36.25
CA TYR A 425 25.31 -6.01 36.07
C TYR A 425 24.76 -5.48 34.76
N GLY A 426 25.06 -4.23 34.43
CA GLY A 426 24.63 -3.64 33.17
C GLY A 426 25.19 -4.38 31.95
N SER A 427 26.48 -4.69 31.95
CA SER A 427 27.09 -5.49 30.88
C SER A 427 26.51 -6.89 30.74
N LEU A 428 26.03 -7.50 31.82
CA LEU A 428 25.33 -8.79 31.76
C LEU A 428 23.97 -8.64 31.07
N ILE A 429 23.21 -7.59 31.38
CA ILE A 429 21.93 -7.30 30.72
C ILE A 429 22.15 -7.01 29.23
N GLU A 430 23.12 -6.16 28.90
CA GLU A 430 23.44 -5.84 27.50
C GLU A 430 23.87 -7.06 26.72
N LYS A 431 24.68 -7.94 27.33
CA LYS A 431 25.10 -9.20 26.70
C LYS A 431 23.93 -10.17 26.51
N ASP A 432 23.08 -10.33 27.51
CA ASP A 432 21.89 -11.19 27.40
C ASP A 432 20.96 -10.68 26.30
N PHE A 433 20.66 -9.38 26.30
CA PHE A 433 19.92 -8.71 25.23
C PHE A 433 20.56 -8.94 23.86
N ALA A 434 21.84 -8.64 23.71
CA ALA A 434 22.52 -8.73 22.41
C ALA A 434 22.57 -10.17 21.86
N GLN A 435 22.59 -11.17 22.74
CA GLN A 435 22.62 -12.60 22.39
C GLN A 435 21.23 -13.24 22.27
N PHE A 436 20.17 -12.53 22.65
CA PHE A 436 18.81 -13.02 22.55
C PHE A 436 18.38 -13.16 21.09
N LYS A 437 17.66 -14.24 20.78
CA LYS A 437 17.18 -14.51 19.42
C LYS A 437 15.99 -13.62 19.08
N ALA A 438 16.04 -12.94 17.95
CA ALA A 438 14.91 -12.21 17.40
C ALA A 438 13.98 -13.19 16.67
N GLU A 439 12.70 -13.14 16.99
CA GLU A 439 11.66 -14.00 16.44
C GLU A 439 10.66 -13.12 15.69
N LYS A 440 10.47 -13.38 14.40
CA LYS A 440 9.39 -12.77 13.62
C LYS A 440 8.11 -13.54 13.92
N ARG A 441 7.09 -12.89 14.47
CA ARG A 441 5.77 -13.52 14.61
C ARG A 441 4.90 -13.14 13.42
N PRO A 442 4.16 -14.09 12.82
CA PRO A 442 3.14 -13.73 11.84
C PRO A 442 2.05 -12.88 12.52
N ASP A 443 1.60 -11.83 11.82
CA ASP A 443 0.56 -10.93 12.30
C ASP A 443 -0.75 -11.74 12.48
N PRO A 444 -1.43 -11.71 13.65
CA PRO A 444 -2.63 -12.51 13.89
C PRO A 444 -3.84 -12.14 13.00
N ALA A 445 -3.70 -11.13 12.12
CA ALA A 445 -4.71 -10.71 11.16
C ALA A 445 -4.57 -11.35 9.76
N GLU A 446 -3.50 -12.11 9.50
CA GLU A 446 -3.35 -12.88 8.26
C GLU A 446 -3.66 -14.35 8.52
N ASP A 447 -4.74 -14.81 7.89
CA ASP A 447 -5.50 -16.03 8.17
C ASP A 447 -4.69 -17.34 8.12
N GLU A 448 -5.27 -18.31 8.83
CA GLU A 448 -4.95 -19.74 8.90
C GLU A 448 -4.61 -20.35 7.52
N GLY A 449 -3.32 -20.43 7.16
CA GLY A 449 -3.00 -21.04 5.87
C GLY A 449 -1.55 -21.10 5.43
N SER A 450 -0.57 -21.13 6.32
CA SER A 450 0.85 -21.23 5.90
C SER A 450 1.63 -22.23 6.75
N LEU A 451 2.01 -23.32 6.07
CA LEU A 451 2.96 -24.34 6.50
C LEU A 451 4.26 -23.69 6.98
N SER A 452 4.82 -24.26 8.06
CA SER A 452 6.11 -23.99 8.71
C SER A 452 6.98 -22.88 8.06
N PRO A 453 7.29 -21.79 8.78
CA PRO A 453 8.11 -20.73 8.23
C PRO A 453 9.47 -21.27 7.78
N PRO A 454 10.00 -20.81 6.62
CA PRO A 454 11.32 -21.22 6.17
C PRO A 454 12.36 -20.94 7.26
N LEU A 455 13.34 -21.86 7.40
CA LEU A 455 14.50 -21.74 8.28
C LEU A 455 15.31 -20.49 7.88
N MET A 456 14.87 -19.33 8.35
CA MET A 456 15.59 -18.08 8.25
C MET A 456 16.81 -18.17 9.18
N PRO A 457 17.97 -17.63 8.77
CA PRO A 457 19.15 -17.61 9.61
C PRO A 457 18.83 -16.90 10.94
N GLU A 458 19.26 -17.47 12.06
CA GLU A 458 19.02 -16.89 13.38
C GLU A 458 19.59 -15.46 13.43
N ILE A 459 18.73 -14.47 13.63
CA ILE A 459 19.12 -13.07 13.84
C ILE A 459 19.06 -12.79 15.34
N LEU A 460 20.12 -12.23 15.89
CA LEU A 460 20.16 -11.81 17.30
C LEU A 460 19.67 -10.36 17.44
N MET A 461 19.07 -10.02 18.58
CA MET A 461 18.58 -8.68 18.88
C MET A 461 19.68 -7.61 18.76
N GLY A 462 20.90 -7.88 19.22
CA GLY A 462 22.01 -6.93 19.08
C GLY A 462 22.41 -6.69 17.62
N ARG A 463 22.35 -7.73 16.78
CA ARG A 463 22.60 -7.59 15.33
C ARG A 463 21.47 -6.85 14.63
N LEU A 464 20.23 -7.05 15.08
CA LEU A 464 19.06 -6.35 14.55
C LEU A 464 19.12 -4.86 14.88
N LEU A 465 19.46 -4.51 16.13
CA LEU A 465 19.65 -3.12 16.54
C LEU A 465 20.76 -2.43 15.73
N SER A 466 21.91 -3.08 15.56
CA SER A 466 23.01 -2.54 14.75
C SER A 466 22.61 -2.30 13.28
N LYS A 467 21.77 -3.18 12.70
CA LYS A 467 21.19 -2.95 11.37
C LYS A 467 20.28 -1.72 11.37
N ILE A 468 19.47 -1.53 12.42
CA ILE A 468 18.57 -0.39 12.56
C ILE A 468 19.37 0.91 12.65
N GLU A 469 20.39 0.97 13.50
CA GLU A 469 21.29 2.12 13.64
C GLU A 469 21.99 2.46 12.32
N THR A 470 22.58 1.45 11.66
CA THR A 470 23.29 1.65 10.39
C THR A 470 22.33 2.11 9.28
N GLY A 471 21.12 1.55 9.26
CA GLY A 471 20.05 1.94 8.34
C GLY A 471 19.62 3.39 8.54
N SER A 472 19.32 3.77 9.79
CA SER A 472 18.95 5.14 10.17
C SER A 472 20.05 6.15 9.82
N ALA A 473 21.31 5.86 10.16
CA ALA A 473 22.45 6.72 9.85
C ALA A 473 22.62 6.91 8.32
N ARG A 474 22.39 5.85 7.53
CA ARG A 474 22.38 5.94 6.07
C ARG A 474 21.26 6.87 5.57
N LEU A 475 20.04 6.76 6.09
CA LEU A 475 18.93 7.64 5.70
C LEU A 475 19.26 9.11 5.99
N CYS A 476 19.77 9.41 7.19
CA CYS A 476 20.21 10.75 7.56
C CYS A 476 21.29 11.28 6.58
N SER A 477 22.25 10.43 6.18
CA SER A 477 23.27 10.81 5.20
C SER A 477 22.72 11.11 3.80
N LEU A 478 21.62 10.46 3.39
CA LEU A 478 20.99 10.66 2.09
C LEU A 478 20.21 11.98 2.02
N GLN A 479 19.63 12.40 3.15
CA GLN A 479 18.97 13.70 3.28
C GLN A 479 19.98 14.86 3.17
N ASN A 480 21.16 14.72 3.76
CA ASN A 480 22.18 15.77 3.77
C ASN A 480 22.95 15.92 2.44
N ARG A 481 22.77 15.00 1.49
CA ARG A 481 23.48 14.99 0.19
C ARG A 481 22.68 15.59 -0.98
N ASN A 482 21.39 15.80 -0.79
CA ASN A 482 20.47 16.38 -1.79
C ASN A 482 19.96 17.72 -1.30
#